data_AF-A0A2T6CWQ9-F1
#
_entry.id   AF-A0A2T6CWQ9-F1
#
_cell.length_a   1.000
_cell.length_b   1.000
_cell.length_c   1.000
_cell.angle_alpha   90.00
_cell.angle_beta   90.00
_cell.angle_gamma   90.00
#
_symmetry.space_group_name_H-M   'P 1'
#
loop_
_entity.id
_entity.type
_entity.pdbx_description
1 polymer ?
#
loop_
_entity_poly.entity_id
_entity_poly.type
_entity_poly.pdbx_seq_one_letter_code
_entity_poly.pdbx_strand_id
1 'polypeptide(L)'
;MKRSLWLIAFSALTLAAAEPLPPIVPIVTPADLDAAIADVAVSRIELLVPADRDAAERVLSKRFFNRLEERRFSGLLAIDWEKKWQRFSGALVAKAKAGGLDIASLEKCLQRLNRGRTRESMLEPFRQQILVPPDASREEREALEKQNKKEKEEYEAALKDREAHPEKWYNDSLAVVPVGAFLGTHSTGECWIIVCKWELSFKNQPAGDTQLGHVMIWAMDTRSHDVVAYVTCD
;
A
#
# COMPACT_ATOMS: atom_id res chain seq x y z
N MET A 1 12.04 -64.46 -0.64
CA MET A 1 11.15 -63.32 -0.29
C MET A 1 11.90 -62.43 0.70
N LYS A 2 12.42 -61.27 0.27
CA LYS A 2 13.11 -60.30 1.14
C LYS A 2 12.13 -59.18 1.49
N ARG A 3 11.85 -58.98 2.78
CA ARG A 3 10.98 -57.90 3.29
C ARG A 3 11.85 -56.69 3.62
N SER A 4 11.69 -55.61 2.88
CA SER A 4 12.35 -54.32 3.18
C SER A 4 11.55 -53.58 4.25
N LEU A 5 12.19 -53.32 5.40
CA LEU A 5 11.68 -52.44 6.45
C LEU A 5 11.86 -50.98 6.01
N TRP A 6 10.77 -50.24 5.91
CA TRP A 6 10.80 -48.78 5.78
C TRP A 6 10.76 -48.16 7.18
N LEU A 7 11.83 -47.45 7.56
CA LEU A 7 11.88 -46.60 8.74
C LEU A 7 11.21 -45.26 8.41
N ILE A 8 10.05 -45.01 9.01
CA ILE A 8 9.39 -43.70 8.98
C ILE A 8 10.06 -42.84 10.06
N ALA A 9 10.90 -41.90 9.64
CA ALA A 9 11.45 -40.88 10.52
C ALA A 9 10.33 -39.86 10.84
N PHE A 10 9.85 -39.86 12.08
CA PHE A 10 9.00 -38.80 12.61
C PHE A 10 9.87 -37.55 12.82
N SER A 11 9.83 -36.61 11.88
CA SER A 11 10.35 -35.26 12.10
C SER A 11 9.52 -34.59 13.19
N ALA A 12 10.12 -34.36 14.36
CA ALA A 12 9.52 -33.56 15.41
C ALA A 12 9.32 -32.13 14.88
N LEU A 13 8.06 -31.74 14.65
CA LEU A 13 7.69 -30.38 14.29
C LEU A 13 7.86 -29.51 15.53
N THR A 14 9.02 -28.86 15.67
CA THR A 14 9.20 -27.80 16.66
C THR A 14 8.36 -26.60 16.24
N LEU A 15 7.26 -26.37 16.97
CA LEU A 15 6.52 -25.11 16.91
C LEU A 15 7.44 -23.99 17.39
N ALA A 16 8.14 -23.34 16.46
CA ALA A 16 8.84 -22.10 16.75
C ALA A 16 7.78 -21.05 17.14
N ALA A 17 7.81 -20.61 18.39
CA ALA A 17 7.04 -19.44 18.80
C ALA A 17 7.49 -18.28 17.91
N ALA A 18 6.53 -17.61 17.26
CA ALA A 18 6.83 -16.43 16.47
C ALA A 18 7.52 -15.40 17.38
N GLU A 19 8.74 -14.99 17.04
CA GLU A 19 9.44 -13.94 17.78
C GLU A 19 8.55 -12.68 17.85
N PRO A 20 8.47 -12.01 19.01
CA PRO A 20 7.71 -10.78 19.13
C PRO A 20 8.26 -9.77 18.14
N LEU A 21 7.36 -9.07 17.46
CA LEU A 21 7.73 -8.07 16.46
C LEU A 21 8.52 -6.94 17.13
N PRO A 22 9.59 -6.43 16.51
CA PRO A 22 10.38 -5.35 17.08
C PRO A 22 9.51 -4.11 17.31
N PRO A 23 9.81 -3.31 18.36
CA PRO A 23 9.09 -2.06 18.60
C PRO A 23 9.27 -1.11 17.43
N ILE A 24 8.24 -0.31 17.13
CA ILE A 24 8.32 0.74 16.12
C ILE A 24 9.14 1.89 16.72
N VAL A 25 10.32 2.14 16.14
CA VAL A 25 11.20 3.23 16.53
C VAL A 25 10.90 4.44 15.63
N PRO A 26 10.57 5.62 16.19
CA PRO A 26 10.40 6.85 15.42
C PRO A 26 11.66 7.20 14.60
N ILE A 27 11.48 7.61 13.35
CA ILE A 27 12.55 8.07 12.46
C ILE A 27 12.51 9.59 12.45
N VAL A 28 13.18 10.20 13.42
CA VAL A 28 13.08 11.65 13.69
C VAL A 28 14.33 12.40 13.27
N THR A 29 15.51 11.80 13.44
CA THR A 29 16.77 12.48 13.11
C THR A 29 17.13 12.33 11.63
N PRO A 30 17.93 13.24 11.07
CA PRO A 30 18.47 13.07 9.72
C PRO A 30 19.27 11.76 9.55
N ALA A 31 19.99 11.33 10.58
CA ALA A 31 20.76 10.08 10.56
C ALA A 31 19.84 8.85 10.49
N ASP A 32 18.75 8.83 11.26
CA ASP A 32 17.75 7.75 11.19
C ASP A 32 17.10 7.70 9.81
N LEU A 33 16.79 8.87 9.23
CA LEU A 33 16.21 8.98 7.90
C LEU A 33 17.15 8.42 6.82
N ASP A 34 18.45 8.75 6.92
CA ASP A 34 19.47 8.26 5.99
C ASP A 34 19.64 6.74 6.10
N ALA A 35 19.64 6.20 7.32
CA ALA A 35 19.65 4.76 7.55
C ALA A 35 18.42 4.09 6.93
N ALA A 36 17.23 4.65 7.14
CA ALA A 36 15.99 4.15 6.55
C ALA A 36 16.03 4.17 5.00
N ILE A 37 16.52 5.26 4.40
CA ILE A 37 16.69 5.37 2.94
C ILE A 37 17.67 4.31 2.43
N ALA A 38 18.78 4.09 3.13
CA ALA A 38 19.76 3.05 2.77
C ALA A 38 19.17 1.63 2.88
N ASP A 39 18.09 1.47 3.63
CA ASP A 39 17.47 0.18 3.93
C ASP A 39 16.38 -0.24 2.94
N VAL A 40 15.85 0.67 2.10
CA VAL A 40 14.74 0.39 1.16
C VAL A 40 14.95 -0.89 0.34
N ALA A 41 13.91 -1.71 0.20
CA ALA A 41 14.04 -3.00 -0.47
C ALA A 41 13.80 -2.87 -1.98
N VAL A 42 14.74 -3.39 -2.78
CA VAL A 42 14.58 -3.50 -4.23
C VAL A 42 15.07 -4.85 -4.70
N SER A 43 14.19 -5.65 -5.31
CA SER A 43 14.56 -6.96 -5.83
C SER A 43 13.55 -7.48 -6.86
N ARG A 44 13.94 -8.49 -7.62
CA ARG A 44 13.00 -9.36 -8.32
C ARG A 44 12.37 -10.35 -7.33
N ILE A 45 11.10 -10.66 -7.49
CA ILE A 45 10.39 -11.66 -6.67
C ILE A 45 9.57 -12.60 -7.56
N GLU A 46 9.39 -13.84 -7.10
CA GLU A 46 8.49 -14.81 -7.72
C GLU A 46 7.05 -14.56 -7.23
N LEU A 47 6.45 -13.47 -7.70
CA LEU A 47 5.05 -13.15 -7.43
C LEU A 47 4.32 -12.90 -8.74
N LEU A 48 3.27 -13.69 -8.97
CA LEU A 48 2.28 -13.44 -10.02
C LEU A 48 1.13 -12.64 -9.43
N VAL A 49 0.91 -11.44 -9.95
CA VAL A 49 -0.26 -10.60 -9.66
C VAL A 49 -1.42 -11.05 -10.56
N PRO A 50 -2.52 -11.60 -10.01
CA PRO A 50 -3.70 -11.98 -10.78
C PRO A 50 -4.32 -10.81 -11.54
N ALA A 51 -4.95 -11.08 -12.67
CA ALA A 51 -5.75 -10.09 -13.40
C ALA A 51 -7.10 -9.77 -12.72
N ASP A 52 -7.62 -10.71 -11.93
CA ASP A 52 -8.80 -10.49 -11.09
C ASP A 52 -8.45 -9.56 -9.92
N ARG A 53 -9.19 -8.46 -9.78
CA ARG A 53 -8.91 -7.41 -8.79
C ARG A 53 -8.89 -7.95 -7.37
N ASP A 54 -9.93 -8.68 -6.97
CA ASP A 54 -10.06 -9.16 -5.59
C ASP A 54 -8.96 -10.19 -5.27
N ALA A 55 -8.60 -11.05 -6.23
CA ALA A 55 -7.47 -11.95 -6.09
C ALA A 55 -6.14 -11.20 -5.99
N ALA A 56 -5.93 -10.14 -6.78
CA ALA A 56 -4.75 -9.30 -6.70
C ALA A 56 -4.61 -8.61 -5.35
N GLU A 57 -5.69 -8.00 -4.84
CA GLU A 57 -5.72 -7.39 -3.51
C GLU A 57 -5.36 -8.39 -2.41
N ARG A 58 -5.94 -9.60 -2.44
CA ARG A 58 -5.60 -10.68 -1.48
C ARG A 58 -4.14 -11.13 -1.58
N VAL A 59 -3.59 -11.25 -2.79
CA VAL A 59 -2.20 -11.67 -3.00
C VAL A 59 -1.23 -10.60 -2.50
N LEU A 60 -1.46 -9.33 -2.86
CA LEU A 60 -0.62 -8.21 -2.45
C LEU A 60 -0.67 -7.99 -0.93
N SER A 61 -1.87 -7.92 -0.34
CA SER A 61 -2.04 -7.76 1.11
C SER A 61 -1.34 -8.90 1.88
N LYS A 62 -1.58 -10.15 1.51
CA LYS A 62 -0.93 -11.32 2.12
C LYS A 62 0.60 -11.25 1.99
N ARG A 63 1.12 -10.76 0.87
CA ARG A 63 2.57 -10.72 0.64
C ARG A 63 3.24 -9.62 1.45
N PHE A 64 2.66 -8.43 1.53
CA PHE A 64 3.37 -7.23 1.97
C PHE A 64 2.85 -6.57 3.26
N PHE A 65 1.59 -6.74 3.65
CA PHE A 65 1.09 -6.15 4.89
C PHE A 65 1.72 -6.81 6.12
N ASN A 66 2.05 -5.98 7.11
CA ASN A 66 2.64 -6.38 8.38
C ASN A 66 3.97 -7.13 8.24
N ARG A 67 4.68 -6.91 7.13
CA ARG A 67 5.99 -7.51 6.88
C ARG A 67 7.11 -6.65 7.44
N LEU A 68 8.21 -7.27 7.84
CA LEU A 68 9.36 -6.56 8.43
C LEU A 68 9.88 -5.48 7.47
N GLU A 69 9.85 -5.78 6.18
CA GLU A 69 10.33 -4.93 5.10
C GLU A 69 9.61 -3.57 5.05
N GLU A 70 8.30 -3.51 5.33
CA GLU A 70 7.55 -2.24 5.40
C GLU A 70 7.47 -1.70 6.84
N ARG A 71 7.35 -2.58 7.84
CA ARG A 71 7.06 -2.18 9.22
C ARG A 71 8.12 -1.27 9.82
N ARG A 72 9.40 -1.50 9.50
CA ARG A 72 10.52 -0.67 9.96
C ARG A 72 10.39 0.81 9.55
N PHE A 73 9.56 1.10 8.56
CA PHE A 73 9.26 2.46 8.10
C PHE A 73 8.05 3.10 8.78
N SER A 74 7.36 2.39 9.69
CA SER A 74 6.19 2.93 10.41
C SER A 74 6.54 4.08 11.36
N GLY A 75 7.83 4.27 11.68
CA GLY A 75 8.32 5.42 12.43
C GLY A 75 8.50 6.69 11.60
N LEU A 76 8.32 6.64 10.27
CA LEU A 76 8.41 7.83 9.42
C LEU A 76 7.32 8.83 9.78
N LEU A 77 7.71 10.09 9.92
CA LEU A 77 6.77 11.19 10.15
C LEU A 77 6.27 11.81 8.85
N ALA A 78 5.02 12.28 8.83
CA ALA A 78 4.38 12.92 7.69
C ALA A 78 4.94 14.33 7.37
N ILE A 79 5.65 14.98 8.30
CA ILE A 79 6.33 16.25 8.01
C ILE A 79 7.31 16.10 6.85
N ASP A 80 7.39 17.10 5.96
CA ASP A 80 8.32 17.08 4.83
C ASP A 80 8.20 15.81 3.93
N TRP A 81 7.05 15.15 3.92
CA TRP A 81 6.87 13.89 3.20
C TRP A 81 7.22 13.99 1.71
N GLU A 82 7.01 15.15 1.08
CA GLU A 82 7.38 15.36 -0.33
C GLU A 82 8.89 15.28 -0.56
N LYS A 83 9.68 15.82 0.38
CA LYS A 83 11.15 15.69 0.35
C LYS A 83 11.54 14.24 0.59
N LYS A 84 10.86 13.55 1.51
CA LYS A 84 11.08 12.12 1.76
C LYS A 84 10.76 11.29 0.51
N TRP A 85 9.64 11.54 -0.16
CA TRP A 85 9.29 10.89 -1.43
C TRP A 85 10.46 10.95 -2.40
N GLN A 86 11.01 12.14 -2.66
CA GLN A 86 12.12 12.30 -3.62
C GLN A 86 13.38 11.53 -3.21
N ARG A 87 13.74 11.57 -1.93
CA ARG A 87 14.93 10.85 -1.43
C ARG A 87 14.76 9.34 -1.52
N PHE A 88 13.60 8.83 -1.09
CA PHE A 88 13.29 7.42 -1.11
C PHE A 88 13.13 6.88 -2.55
N SER A 89 12.43 7.59 -3.43
CA SER A 89 12.32 7.21 -4.84
C SER A 89 13.68 7.18 -5.53
N GLY A 90 14.55 8.16 -5.26
CA GLY A 90 15.92 8.18 -5.76
C GLY A 90 16.74 6.97 -5.28
N ALA A 91 16.60 6.58 -4.02
CA ALA A 91 17.27 5.40 -3.47
C ALA A 91 16.75 4.08 -4.08
N LEU A 92 15.44 3.95 -4.30
CA LEU A 92 14.86 2.79 -4.99
C LEU A 92 15.43 2.65 -6.41
N VAL A 93 15.47 3.73 -7.18
CA VAL A 93 16.05 3.77 -8.53
C VAL A 93 17.54 3.41 -8.52
N ALA A 94 18.30 3.98 -7.57
CA ALA A 94 19.72 3.68 -7.43
C ALA A 94 19.98 2.20 -7.09
N LYS A 95 19.16 1.60 -6.22
CA LYS A 95 19.25 0.17 -5.90
C LYS A 95 18.82 -0.72 -7.07
N ALA A 96 17.77 -0.35 -7.80
CA ALA A 96 17.37 -1.06 -9.02
C ALA A 96 18.51 -1.10 -10.04
N LYS A 97 19.21 0.04 -10.21
CA LYS A 97 20.40 0.14 -11.06
C LYS A 97 21.53 -0.77 -10.59
N ALA A 98 21.85 -0.76 -9.30
CA ALA A 98 22.88 -1.62 -8.73
C ALA A 98 22.54 -3.12 -8.87
N GLY A 99 21.25 -3.47 -8.83
CA GLY A 99 20.74 -4.83 -9.03
C GLY A 99 20.55 -5.26 -10.50
N GLY A 100 20.86 -4.39 -11.47
CA GLY A 100 20.68 -4.70 -12.90
C GLY A 100 19.21 -4.88 -13.32
N LEU A 101 18.27 -4.23 -12.62
CA LEU A 101 16.85 -4.26 -12.95
C LEU A 101 16.50 -3.13 -13.94
N ASP A 102 15.28 -3.14 -14.48
CA ASP A 102 14.82 -2.13 -15.44
C ASP A 102 14.55 -0.78 -14.74
N ILE A 103 15.59 0.05 -14.71
CA ILE A 103 15.59 1.38 -14.08
C ILE A 103 14.58 2.30 -14.77
N ALA A 104 14.51 2.25 -16.11
CA ALA A 104 13.73 3.19 -16.89
C ALA A 104 12.22 3.00 -16.68
N SER A 105 11.75 1.76 -16.57
CA SER A 105 10.35 1.51 -16.21
C SER A 105 10.05 1.86 -14.76
N LEU A 106 10.95 1.60 -13.81
CA LEU A 106 10.74 1.97 -12.40
C LEU A 106 10.61 3.48 -12.22
N GLU A 107 11.50 4.27 -12.85
CA GLU A 107 11.44 5.74 -12.80
C GLU A 107 10.10 6.25 -13.33
N LYS A 108 9.64 5.71 -14.47
CA LYS A 108 8.34 6.07 -15.06
C LYS A 108 7.17 5.66 -14.17
N CYS A 109 7.19 4.47 -13.57
CA CYS A 109 6.17 4.05 -12.61
C CYS A 109 6.10 4.99 -11.40
N LEU A 110 7.25 5.33 -10.79
CA LEU A 110 7.31 6.26 -9.65
C LEU A 110 6.85 7.67 -10.04
N GLN A 111 7.21 8.16 -11.22
CA GLN A 111 6.70 9.43 -11.75
C GLN A 111 5.19 9.38 -11.98
N ARG A 112 4.69 8.27 -12.55
CA ARG A 112 3.27 8.07 -12.85
C ARG A 112 2.43 7.99 -11.59
N LEU A 113 2.91 7.36 -10.51
CA LEU A 113 2.26 7.40 -9.20
C LEU A 113 2.09 8.83 -8.67
N ASN A 114 2.91 9.78 -9.14
CA ASN A 114 2.78 11.19 -8.83
C ASN A 114 2.53 11.45 -7.33
N ARG A 115 3.33 10.81 -6.47
CA ARG A 115 3.19 10.96 -5.01
C ARG A 115 1.86 10.45 -4.42
N GLY A 116 1.25 9.45 -5.04
CA GLY A 116 -0.07 8.97 -4.65
C GLY A 116 -1.20 9.91 -5.08
N ARG A 117 -1.00 10.69 -6.16
CA ARG A 117 -2.01 11.61 -6.72
C ARG A 117 -2.55 11.15 -8.07
N THR A 118 -2.58 9.85 -8.31
CA THR A 118 -3.27 9.23 -9.46
C THR A 118 -4.72 8.91 -9.12
N ARG A 119 -5.51 8.55 -10.13
CA ARG A 119 -6.87 8.02 -9.97
C ARG A 119 -6.95 6.92 -8.90
N GLU A 120 -5.95 6.05 -8.86
CA GLU A 120 -5.88 4.86 -8.00
C GLU A 120 -5.28 5.14 -6.62
N SER A 121 -4.84 6.38 -6.36
CA SER A 121 -4.18 6.76 -5.11
C SER A 121 -4.79 7.98 -4.43
N MET A 122 -5.65 8.73 -5.14
CA MET A 122 -6.59 9.64 -4.52
C MET A 122 -7.51 8.85 -3.59
N LEU A 123 -7.64 9.33 -2.35
CA LEU A 123 -8.62 8.79 -1.41
C LEU A 123 -10.00 8.80 -2.07
N GLU A 124 -10.66 7.66 -2.05
CA GLU A 124 -12.02 7.57 -2.56
C GLU A 124 -12.92 8.53 -1.78
N PRO A 125 -13.98 9.07 -2.41
CA PRO A 125 -14.99 9.77 -1.65
C PRO A 125 -15.43 8.89 -0.47
N PHE A 126 -15.50 9.44 0.73
CA PHE A 126 -15.91 8.63 1.88
C PHE A 126 -17.38 8.24 1.72
N ARG A 127 -17.66 6.94 1.66
CA ARG A 127 -19.05 6.46 1.69
C ARG A 127 -19.46 6.24 3.13
N GLN A 128 -20.24 7.17 3.68
CA GLN A 128 -20.83 6.98 5.00
C GLN A 128 -21.96 5.94 4.90
N GLN A 129 -21.66 4.68 5.24
CA GLN A 129 -22.70 3.66 5.36
C GLN A 129 -23.34 3.76 6.74
N ILE A 130 -24.64 4.06 6.77
CA ILE A 130 -25.38 4.16 8.02
C ILE A 130 -25.96 2.80 8.32
N LEU A 131 -25.44 2.17 9.37
CA LEU A 131 -25.96 0.89 9.85
C LEU A 131 -27.37 1.11 10.41
N VAL A 132 -28.32 0.31 9.95
CA VAL A 132 -29.68 0.27 10.51
C VAL A 132 -29.68 -0.70 11.68
N PRO A 133 -29.95 -0.25 12.93
CA PRO A 133 -30.06 -1.16 14.07
C PRO A 133 -31.17 -2.19 13.85
N PRO A 134 -30.97 -3.45 14.30
CA PRO A 134 -31.98 -4.50 14.13
C PRO A 134 -33.29 -4.18 14.88
N ASP A 135 -33.19 -3.42 15.97
CA ASP A 135 -34.27 -2.97 16.85
C ASP A 135 -34.87 -1.60 16.49
N ALA A 136 -34.40 -0.98 15.40
CA ALA A 136 -34.97 0.28 14.92
C ALA A 136 -36.47 0.13 14.64
N SER A 137 -37.25 1.11 15.10
CA SER A 137 -38.67 1.21 14.76
C SER A 137 -38.85 1.33 13.24
N ARG A 138 -40.08 1.07 12.77
CA ARG A 138 -40.39 1.20 11.33
C ARG A 138 -40.08 2.59 10.79
N GLU A 139 -40.44 3.64 11.55
CA GLU A 139 -40.21 5.04 11.16
C GLU A 139 -38.70 5.37 11.12
N GLU A 140 -37.94 4.95 12.12
CA GLU A 140 -36.48 5.11 12.12
C GLU A 140 -35.83 4.37 10.95
N ARG A 141 -36.29 3.14 10.66
CA ARG A 141 -35.79 2.35 9.53
C ARG A 141 -36.04 3.06 8.19
N GLU A 142 -37.26 3.56 7.96
CA GLU A 142 -37.60 4.32 6.76
C GLU A 142 -36.74 5.59 6.63
N ALA A 143 -36.49 6.30 7.73
CA ALA A 143 -35.62 7.48 7.75
C ALA A 143 -34.16 7.13 7.41
N LEU A 144 -33.60 6.08 8.02
CA LEU A 144 -32.23 5.63 7.79
C LEU A 144 -32.04 5.08 6.36
N GLU A 145 -33.02 4.36 5.82
CA GLU A 145 -33.00 3.91 4.42
C GLU A 145 -33.02 5.09 3.45
N LYS A 146 -33.86 6.10 3.70
CA LYS A 146 -33.87 7.34 2.91
C LYS A 146 -32.52 8.07 2.97
N GLN A 147 -31.90 8.13 4.14
CA GLN A 147 -30.58 8.72 4.30
C GLN A 147 -29.51 7.92 3.56
N ASN A 148 -29.48 6.59 3.73
CA ASN A 148 -28.56 5.70 3.01
C ASN A 148 -28.68 5.81 1.48
N LYS A 149 -29.91 5.99 0.96
CA LYS A 149 -30.13 6.23 -0.46
C LYS A 149 -29.50 7.55 -0.91
N LYS A 150 -29.71 8.62 -0.15
CA LYS A 150 -29.13 9.94 -0.43
C LYS A 150 -27.59 9.90 -0.40
N GLU A 151 -27.00 9.33 0.65
CA GLU A 151 -25.54 9.16 0.78
C GLU A 151 -24.95 8.35 -0.40
N LYS A 152 -25.67 7.31 -0.86
CA LYS A 152 -25.27 6.53 -2.04
C LYS A 152 -25.30 7.39 -3.32
N GLU A 153 -26.33 8.19 -3.53
CA GLU A 153 -26.44 9.09 -4.69
C GLU A 153 -25.33 10.15 -4.68
N GLU A 154 -25.03 10.73 -3.51
CA GLU A 154 -23.92 11.69 -3.33
C GLU A 154 -22.55 11.04 -3.59
N TYR A 155 -22.33 9.81 -3.09
CA TYR A 155 -21.12 9.04 -3.36
C TYR A 155 -20.95 8.72 -4.85
N GLU A 156 -22.00 8.28 -5.54
CA GLU A 156 -21.93 8.01 -6.99
C GLU A 156 -21.70 9.29 -7.81
N ALA A 157 -22.27 10.42 -7.39
CA ALA A 157 -22.01 11.72 -8.01
C ALA A 157 -20.55 12.16 -7.80
N ALA A 158 -20.01 11.98 -6.59
CA ALA A 158 -18.62 12.23 -6.26
C ALA A 158 -17.64 11.38 -7.09
N LEU A 159 -17.94 10.09 -7.29
CA LEU A 159 -17.14 9.23 -8.16
C LEU A 159 -17.10 9.73 -9.62
N LYS A 160 -18.25 10.19 -10.14
CA LYS A 160 -18.32 10.77 -11.49
C LYS A 160 -17.58 12.10 -11.60
N ASP A 161 -17.72 12.98 -10.60
CA ASP A 161 -16.98 14.23 -10.55
C ASP A 161 -15.47 13.96 -10.48
N ARG A 162 -15.02 12.99 -9.67
CA ARG A 162 -13.61 12.55 -9.62
C ARG A 162 -13.10 12.08 -10.96
N GLU A 163 -13.90 11.34 -11.72
CA GLU A 163 -13.52 10.87 -13.05
C GLU A 163 -13.41 12.02 -14.05
N ALA A 164 -14.28 13.02 -13.96
CA ALA A 164 -14.25 14.21 -14.83
C ALA A 164 -13.20 15.25 -14.41
N HIS A 165 -12.88 15.33 -13.12
CA HIS A 165 -12.10 16.41 -12.50
C HIS A 165 -11.09 15.88 -11.45
N PRO A 166 -10.19 14.95 -11.81
CA PRO A 166 -9.26 14.35 -10.86
C PRO A 166 -8.41 15.38 -10.10
N GLU A 167 -8.13 16.54 -10.71
CA GLU A 167 -7.39 17.63 -10.09
C GLU A 167 -8.03 18.21 -8.83
N LYS A 168 -9.36 18.12 -8.69
CA LYS A 168 -10.09 18.59 -7.50
C LYS A 168 -10.00 17.62 -6.32
N TRP A 169 -9.68 16.37 -6.62
CA TRP A 169 -9.64 15.27 -5.65
C TRP A 169 -8.22 15.04 -5.11
N TYR A 170 -7.28 15.89 -5.49
CA TYR A 170 -5.95 15.92 -4.92
C TYR A 170 -6.01 16.38 -3.46
N ASN A 171 -5.61 15.48 -2.57
CA ASN A 171 -5.55 15.77 -1.15
C ASN A 171 -4.10 16.12 -0.77
N ASP A 172 -3.80 17.40 -0.61
CA ASP A 172 -2.49 17.87 -0.13
C ASP A 172 -2.12 17.35 1.27
N SER A 173 -3.12 16.90 2.03
CA SER A 173 -2.93 16.27 3.34
C SER A 173 -2.48 14.81 3.21
N LEU A 174 -2.60 14.17 2.05
CA LEU A 174 -2.17 12.78 1.88
C LEU A 174 -0.64 12.71 1.79
N ALA A 175 0.01 12.26 2.86
CA ALA A 175 1.43 12.03 2.89
C ALA A 175 1.73 10.61 2.42
N VAL A 176 2.55 10.44 1.38
CA VAL A 176 2.93 9.12 0.84
C VAL A 176 4.45 9.05 0.67
N VAL A 177 5.07 7.94 1.05
CA VAL A 177 6.52 7.70 0.87
C VAL A 177 6.76 6.27 0.38
N PRO A 178 7.45 6.06 -0.76
CA PRO A 178 7.72 4.72 -1.28
C PRO A 178 8.89 4.09 -0.51
N VAL A 179 8.69 2.89 0.04
CA VAL A 179 9.65 2.24 0.94
C VAL A 179 10.18 0.91 0.39
N GLY A 180 9.59 0.41 -0.70
CA GLY A 180 10.06 -0.76 -1.42
C GLY A 180 9.56 -0.81 -2.86
N ALA A 181 10.32 -1.45 -3.74
CA ALA A 181 9.96 -1.69 -5.13
C ALA A 181 10.38 -3.09 -5.56
N PHE A 182 9.44 -3.92 -6.00
CA PHE A 182 9.70 -5.32 -6.34
C PHE A 182 9.28 -5.62 -7.77
N LEU A 183 10.15 -6.24 -8.55
CA LEU A 183 9.84 -6.66 -9.92
C LEU A 183 9.20 -8.05 -9.88
N GLY A 184 7.91 -8.12 -10.19
CA GLY A 184 7.13 -9.36 -10.29
C GLY A 184 6.56 -9.57 -11.69
N THR A 185 5.57 -10.44 -11.82
CA THR A 185 4.85 -10.69 -13.07
C THR A 185 3.35 -10.48 -12.89
N HIS A 186 2.66 -10.20 -14.00
CA HIS A 186 1.21 -10.21 -14.10
C HIS A 186 0.83 -10.83 -15.45
N SER A 187 -0.47 -10.90 -15.77
CA SER A 187 -0.95 -11.67 -16.94
C SER A 187 -0.38 -11.21 -18.29
N THR A 188 0.02 -9.94 -18.43
CA THR A 188 0.55 -9.41 -19.71
C THR A 188 2.04 -9.12 -19.72
N GLY A 189 2.78 -9.42 -18.63
CA GLY A 189 4.21 -9.19 -18.58
C GLY A 189 4.77 -8.98 -17.16
N GLU A 190 5.83 -8.18 -17.08
CA GLU A 190 6.42 -7.78 -15.81
C GLU A 190 5.67 -6.59 -15.20
N CYS A 191 5.67 -6.49 -13.89
CA CYS A 191 5.16 -5.33 -13.18
C CYS A 191 6.07 -4.93 -12.02
N TRP A 192 6.13 -3.62 -11.75
CA TRP A 192 6.69 -3.08 -10.53
C TRP A 192 5.62 -3.06 -9.44
N ILE A 193 5.92 -3.69 -8.31
CA ILE A 193 5.13 -3.62 -7.10
C ILE A 193 5.78 -2.61 -6.16
N ILE A 194 5.16 -1.44 -6.01
CA ILE A 194 5.65 -0.34 -5.21
C ILE A 194 4.88 -0.32 -3.89
N VAL A 195 5.61 -0.46 -2.78
CA VAL A 195 5.06 -0.42 -1.42
C VAL A 195 5.34 0.96 -0.84
N CYS A 196 4.31 1.67 -0.39
CA CYS A 196 4.44 2.94 0.29
C CYS A 196 3.87 2.91 1.70
N LYS A 197 4.43 3.75 2.57
CA LYS A 197 3.79 4.17 3.81
C LYS A 197 3.00 5.44 3.55
N TRP A 198 1.85 5.59 4.18
CA TRP A 198 1.01 6.77 4.02
C TRP A 198 0.25 7.16 5.28
N GLU A 199 -0.23 8.41 5.33
CA GLU A 199 -1.16 8.92 6.35
C GLU A 199 -1.83 10.24 5.91
N LEU A 200 -2.95 10.60 6.55
CA LEU A 200 -3.53 11.94 6.49
C LEU A 200 -2.82 12.92 7.43
N SER A 201 -2.07 13.85 6.86
CA SER A 201 -1.41 14.97 7.52
C SER A 201 -2.31 16.21 7.58
N PHE A 202 -3.06 16.36 8.67
CA PHE A 202 -3.91 17.53 8.88
C PHE A 202 -3.09 18.77 9.29
N LYS A 203 -3.22 19.87 8.55
CA LYS A 203 -2.50 21.14 8.78
C LYS A 203 -2.71 21.76 10.18
N ASN A 204 -3.77 21.36 10.89
CA ASN A 204 -4.15 21.90 12.20
C ASN A 204 -3.74 21.01 13.38
N GLN A 205 -3.15 19.83 13.15
CA GLN A 205 -2.43 19.12 14.21
C GLN A 205 -1.05 19.78 14.38
N PRO A 206 -0.46 19.78 15.59
CA PRO A 206 0.93 20.25 15.76
C PRO A 206 1.79 19.59 14.69
N ALA A 207 2.20 20.41 13.73
CA ALA A 207 2.57 19.96 12.41
C ALA A 207 3.84 19.12 12.50
N GLY A 208 3.68 17.80 12.44
CA GLY A 208 4.77 16.91 12.07
C GLY A 208 4.96 15.62 12.85
N ASP A 209 4.15 15.36 13.87
CA ASP A 209 4.31 14.13 14.68
C ASP A 209 3.47 12.94 14.18
N THR A 210 2.62 13.14 13.17
CA THR A 210 1.81 12.04 12.62
C THR A 210 2.71 11.02 11.92
N GLN A 211 2.76 9.80 12.46
CA GLN A 211 3.48 8.69 11.87
C GLN A 211 2.75 8.16 10.63
N LEU A 212 3.52 7.76 9.61
CA LEU A 212 3.00 7.05 8.44
C LEU A 212 2.70 5.61 8.84
N GLY A 213 1.54 5.38 9.43
CA GLY A 213 1.13 4.07 9.96
C GLY A 213 0.64 3.12 8.88
N HIS A 214 -0.10 3.64 7.90
CA HIS A 214 -0.80 2.84 6.90
C HIS A 214 0.11 2.45 5.72
N VAL A 215 -0.33 1.46 4.94
CA VAL A 215 0.41 0.89 3.82
C VAL A 215 -0.47 0.93 2.57
N MET A 216 0.10 1.42 1.46
CA MET A 216 -0.48 1.33 0.12
C MET A 216 0.47 0.55 -0.77
N ILE A 217 -0.08 -0.25 -1.68
CA ILE A 217 0.69 -1.07 -2.61
C ILE A 217 0.09 -0.91 -4.00
N TRP A 218 0.93 -0.56 -4.96
CA TRP A 218 0.56 -0.54 -6.38
C TRP A 218 1.36 -1.60 -7.13
N ALA A 219 0.70 -2.39 -7.97
CA ALA A 219 1.35 -3.13 -9.04
C ALA A 219 1.16 -2.35 -10.34
N MET A 220 2.24 -2.09 -11.07
CA MET A 220 2.24 -1.26 -12.28
C MET A 220 2.94 -1.98 -13.43
N ASP A 221 2.30 -2.06 -14.59
CA ASP A 221 2.89 -2.69 -15.77
C ASP A 221 4.18 -1.96 -16.20
N THR A 222 5.26 -2.69 -16.49
CA THR A 222 6.55 -2.04 -16.82
C THR A 222 6.59 -1.37 -18.19
N ARG A 223 5.61 -1.64 -19.08
CA ARG A 223 5.57 -1.09 -20.45
C ARG A 223 4.61 0.10 -20.55
N SER A 224 3.39 -0.05 -20.06
CA SER A 224 2.37 1.00 -20.09
C SER A 224 2.49 1.94 -18.89
N HIS A 225 3.06 1.47 -17.79
CA HIS A 225 3.12 2.17 -16.49
C HIS A 225 1.74 2.42 -15.89
N ASP A 226 0.71 1.70 -16.35
CA ASP A 226 -0.61 1.75 -15.76
C ASP A 226 -0.67 0.88 -14.49
N VAL A 227 -1.52 1.27 -13.56
CA VAL A 227 -1.81 0.48 -12.36
C VAL A 227 -2.63 -0.74 -12.76
N VAL A 228 -2.10 -1.94 -12.52
CA VAL A 228 -2.78 -3.22 -12.78
C VAL A 228 -3.42 -3.80 -11.53
N ALA A 229 -2.94 -3.43 -10.34
CA ALA A 229 -3.58 -3.74 -9.07
C ALA A 229 -3.20 -2.70 -8.01
N TYR A 230 -4.08 -2.51 -7.04
CA TYR A 230 -3.87 -1.60 -5.92
C TYR A 230 -4.52 -2.16 -4.67
N VAL A 231 -3.88 -2.01 -3.51
CA VAL A 231 -4.48 -2.33 -2.22
C VAL A 231 -3.95 -1.38 -1.14
N THR A 232 -4.81 -1.01 -0.20
CA THR A 232 -4.48 -0.26 1.02
C THR A 232 -5.00 -1.03 2.23
N CYS A 233 -4.48 -0.73 3.43
CA CYS A 233 -4.88 -1.40 4.68
C CYS A 233 -6.07 -0.75 5.40
N ASP A 234 -6.68 0.28 4.81
CA ASP A 234 -7.89 0.97 5.30
C ASP A 234 -9.19 0.31 4.84
#